data_AF-A0A1C4R1R1-F1
#
_entry.id   AF-A0A1C4R1R1-F1
#
_cell.length_a   1.000
_cell.length_b   1.000
_cell.length_c   1.000
_cell.angle_alpha   90.00
_cell.angle_beta   90.00
_cell.angle_gamma   90.00
#
_symmetry.space_group_name_H-M   'P 1'
#
loop_
_entity.id
_entity.type
_entity.pdbx_description
1 polymer ?
#
loop_
_entity_poly.entity_id
_entity_poly.type
_entity_poly.pdbx_seq_one_letter_code
_entity_poly.pdbx_strand_id
1 'polypeptide(L)'
;MISMDSAPRLRPDVFVVPSGRGTAYVRSSTGTDLIAAPGIAAWLDRLTPFLDGSRTVRQLLDGLDEARRATVVEVLERLDAHGLVEDLADPGPAVRAAAYARLRVLVVAPALAADAVAAALRLTGADPVAQVTDPIEAEASVDSGQYDALLLAAGDEPIRVSRLDAACRRNGMWFAAAVRDADAWWIGPMLAPGPDRPEGGWLGAWLRLHGTASGDGAAAFGPEGIEVAAPLLVHHFHRAFTAGAHTAADELIRLDPIALTSSLHHYRPHPAALTAAPESEAEFLAKIAALRAGAAVDPEELSRRAAARIDARTGLIAELDEGGLPQFPRRAATAVVRDPLTGGAEHRVHGVGPDFTAARLRTARRALEVYAQLAADPRRYTPTAAGPAVWAWSPEHGSAHLVPAAAVFGRGPRAPRGLGSGTTFDAAVRAARQDLRGASGSGARSRAPADTGAGTGAEASPEASAALLVPLDHDPAATWVLPYLLKAVNPDD
;
A
#
# COMPACT_ATOMS: atom_id res chain seq x y z
N MET A 1 -11.56 13.10 9.26
CA MET A 1 -11.92 14.25 8.41
C MET A 1 -13.12 14.92 9.05
N ILE A 2 -12.86 15.98 9.81
CA ILE A 2 -13.91 16.73 10.51
C ILE A 2 -14.84 17.43 9.50
N SER A 3 -16.15 17.23 9.69
CA SER A 3 -17.24 17.83 8.91
C SER A 3 -17.88 19.01 9.67
N MET A 4 -18.68 19.82 8.98
CA MET A 4 -19.51 20.86 9.62
C MET A 4 -20.52 20.29 10.61
N ASP A 5 -20.91 19.01 10.44
CA ASP A 5 -21.83 18.30 11.33
C ASP A 5 -21.10 17.54 12.46
N SER A 6 -19.77 17.46 12.42
CA SER A 6 -18.97 16.81 13.46
C SER A 6 -19.07 17.55 14.78
N ALA A 7 -19.14 16.81 15.90
CA ALA A 7 -19.12 17.31 17.26
C ALA A 7 -17.78 16.97 17.93
N PRO A 8 -16.73 17.79 17.74
CA PRO A 8 -15.38 17.44 18.18
C PRO A 8 -15.25 17.47 19.70
N ARG A 9 -14.73 16.38 20.27
CA ARG A 9 -14.25 16.30 21.64
C ARG A 9 -12.74 16.12 21.65
N LEU A 10 -12.02 16.90 22.44
CA LEU A 10 -10.61 16.64 22.69
C LEU A 10 -10.48 15.35 23.49
N ARG A 11 -9.66 14.41 23.00
CA ARG A 11 -9.51 13.12 23.67
C ARG A 11 -9.00 13.32 25.11
N PRO A 12 -9.54 12.58 26.10
CA PRO A 12 -9.23 12.78 27.51
C PRO A 12 -7.78 12.44 27.88
N ASP A 13 -7.06 11.71 27.03
CA ASP A 13 -5.66 11.36 27.22
C ASP A 13 -4.68 12.38 26.61
N VAL A 14 -5.19 13.48 26.03
CA VAL A 14 -4.38 14.52 25.40
C VAL A 14 -3.95 15.59 26.40
N PHE A 15 -2.64 15.78 26.51
CA PHE A 15 -2.00 16.80 27.34
C PHE A 15 -1.24 17.77 26.43
N VAL A 16 -1.65 19.03 26.43
CA VAL A 16 -0.98 20.10 25.68
C VAL A 16 -0.05 20.85 26.62
N VAL A 17 1.22 20.98 26.23
CA VAL A 17 2.25 21.74 26.94
C VAL A 17 2.74 22.86 26.03
N PRO A 18 2.54 24.14 26.38
CA PRO A 18 3.04 25.26 25.59
C PRO A 18 4.56 25.20 25.49
N SER A 19 5.09 25.38 24.28
CA SER A 19 6.51 25.58 24.04
C SER A 19 6.72 27.00 23.50
N GLY A 20 7.76 27.68 23.99
CA GLY A 20 8.05 29.06 23.58
C GLY A 20 8.18 29.19 22.06
N ARG A 21 7.86 30.39 21.53
CA ARG A 21 7.82 30.71 20.08
C ARG A 21 6.63 30.16 19.29
N GLY A 22 5.47 29.99 19.92
CA GLY A 22 4.24 29.64 19.20
C GLY A 22 4.23 28.19 18.73
N THR A 23 4.73 27.27 19.55
CA THR A 23 4.61 25.83 19.32
C THR A 23 3.95 25.20 20.55
N ALA A 24 3.30 24.06 20.38
CA ALA A 24 2.71 23.31 21.48
C ALA A 24 3.16 21.85 21.38
N TYR A 25 3.73 21.32 22.46
CA TYR A 25 3.90 19.89 22.61
C TYR A 25 2.57 19.27 22.96
N VAL A 26 2.22 18.20 22.29
CA VAL A 26 1.02 17.43 22.62
C VAL A 26 1.43 16.01 22.94
N ARG A 27 1.04 15.51 24.11
CA ARG A 27 1.26 14.13 24.53
C ARG A 27 -0.08 13.43 24.64
N SER A 28 -0.19 12.25 24.05
CA SER A 28 -1.35 11.36 24.16
C SER A 28 -0.90 9.93 24.39
N SER A 29 -1.85 9.02 24.61
CA SER A 29 -1.57 7.57 24.62
C SER A 29 -1.03 7.05 23.28
N THR A 30 -1.20 7.80 22.19
CA THR A 30 -0.68 7.47 20.86
C THR A 30 0.70 8.04 20.58
N GLY A 31 1.28 8.83 21.49
CA GLY A 31 2.66 9.34 21.36
C GLY A 31 2.83 10.78 21.82
N THR A 32 3.99 11.34 21.50
CA THR A 32 4.28 12.77 21.71
C THR A 32 4.50 13.42 20.35
N ASP A 33 3.72 14.45 20.05
CA ASP A 33 3.80 15.23 18.82
C ASP A 33 4.15 16.69 19.12
N LEU A 34 4.78 17.35 18.16
CA LEU A 34 5.01 18.79 18.20
C LEU A 34 4.13 19.46 17.15
N ILE A 35 3.20 20.29 17.61
CA ILE A 35 2.38 21.11 16.71
C ILE A 35 3.03 22.49 16.60
N ALA A 36 3.54 22.79 15.41
CA ALA A 36 4.10 24.10 15.09
C ALA A 36 3.08 24.95 14.30
N ALA A 37 2.49 25.95 14.96
CA ALA A 37 1.75 27.01 14.29
C ALA A 37 1.78 28.30 15.11
N PRO A 38 2.03 29.46 14.50
CA PRO A 38 2.05 30.74 15.21
C PRO A 38 0.80 30.93 16.09
N GLY A 39 1.00 31.01 17.41
CA GLY A 39 -0.10 31.23 18.35
C GLY A 39 -1.03 30.04 18.60
N ILE A 40 -0.69 28.82 18.16
CA ILE A 40 -1.54 27.63 18.34
C ILE A 40 -1.82 27.32 19.81
N ALA A 41 -0.86 27.54 20.71
CA ALA A 41 -1.06 27.34 22.14
C ALA A 41 -2.20 28.22 22.69
N ALA A 42 -2.27 29.50 22.27
CA ALA A 42 -3.31 30.42 22.71
C ALA A 42 -4.68 30.07 22.10
N TRP A 43 -4.70 29.53 20.88
CA TRP A 43 -5.93 29.04 20.25
C TRP A 43 -6.42 27.74 20.89
N LEU A 44 -5.52 26.81 21.21
CA LEU A 44 -5.85 25.59 21.93
C LEU A 44 -6.40 25.89 23.32
N ASP A 45 -5.80 26.80 24.08
CA ASP A 45 -6.31 27.22 25.40
C ASP A 45 -7.74 27.79 25.30
N ARG A 46 -8.05 28.53 24.22
CA ARG A 46 -9.38 29.11 24.00
C ARG A 46 -10.40 28.11 23.47
N LEU A 47 -9.97 27.17 22.62
CA LEU A 47 -10.86 26.19 22.00
C LEU A 47 -11.14 25.00 22.89
N THR A 48 -10.18 24.55 23.71
CA THR A 48 -10.27 23.35 24.56
C THR A 48 -11.58 23.28 25.37
N PRO A 49 -12.07 24.36 26.03
CA PRO A 49 -13.32 24.30 26.77
C PRO A 49 -14.57 24.02 25.92
N PHE A 50 -14.49 24.25 24.61
CA PHE A 50 -15.58 24.03 23.65
C PHE A 50 -15.42 22.73 22.85
N LEU A 51 -14.27 22.04 22.99
CA LEU A 51 -14.03 20.72 22.41
C LEU A 51 -14.47 19.63 23.40
N ASP A 52 -15.70 19.71 23.88
CA ASP A 52 -16.31 18.72 24.77
C ASP A 52 -17.31 17.80 24.03
N GLY A 53 -17.50 18.04 22.73
CA GLY A 53 -18.46 17.34 21.87
C GLY A 53 -19.93 17.74 22.10
N SER A 54 -20.21 18.81 22.85
CA SER A 54 -21.56 19.35 23.02
C SER A 54 -22.03 20.23 21.85
N ARG A 55 -21.10 20.65 20.98
CA ARG A 55 -21.35 21.55 19.86
C ARG A 55 -20.79 20.98 18.56
N THR A 56 -21.50 21.16 17.46
CA THR A 56 -20.97 20.86 16.13
C THR A 56 -19.98 21.91 15.68
N VAL A 57 -19.13 21.57 14.70
CA VAL A 57 -18.24 22.56 14.07
C VAL A 57 -19.01 23.75 13.53
N ARG A 58 -20.19 23.53 12.92
CA ARG A 58 -21.07 24.63 12.50
C ARG A 58 -21.41 25.57 13.68
N GLN A 59 -21.78 25.01 14.83
CA GLN A 59 -22.10 25.78 16.04
C GLN A 59 -20.88 26.46 16.67
N LEU A 60 -19.68 25.90 16.52
CA LEU A 60 -18.42 26.52 16.97
C LEU A 60 -18.06 27.75 16.11
N LEU A 61 -18.47 27.76 14.84
CA LEU A 61 -18.18 28.81 13.87
C LEU A 61 -19.28 29.89 13.79
N ASP A 62 -20.41 29.68 14.46
CA ASP A 62 -21.52 30.62 14.50
C ASP A 62 -21.11 31.94 15.18
N GLY A 63 -21.40 33.06 14.52
CA GLY A 63 -21.08 34.41 15.03
C GLY A 63 -19.61 34.85 14.90
N LEU A 64 -18.72 34.01 14.36
CA LEU A 64 -17.33 34.38 14.06
C LEU A 64 -17.20 35.09 12.71
N ASP A 65 -16.23 35.99 12.60
CA ASP A 65 -15.80 36.56 11.32
C ASP A 65 -15.02 35.53 10.47
N GLU A 66 -14.88 35.81 9.17
CA GLU A 66 -14.29 34.87 8.22
C GLU A 66 -12.85 34.47 8.57
N ALA A 67 -12.05 35.41 9.06
CA ALA A 67 -10.66 35.15 9.43
C ALA A 67 -10.57 34.20 10.63
N ARG A 68 -11.40 34.40 11.65
CA ARG A 68 -11.46 33.51 12.82
C ARG A 68 -12.01 32.15 12.46
N ARG A 69 -13.00 32.06 11.57
CA ARG A 69 -13.53 30.78 11.09
C ARG A 69 -12.45 29.95 10.43
N ALA A 70 -11.68 30.55 9.51
CA ALA A 70 -10.58 29.87 8.84
C ALA A 70 -9.54 29.34 9.84
N THR A 71 -9.19 30.11 10.86
CA THR A 71 -8.22 29.68 11.89
C THR A 71 -8.75 28.52 12.74
N VAL A 72 -10.02 28.56 13.17
CA VAL A 72 -10.62 27.48 13.97
C VAL A 72 -10.70 26.19 13.17
N VAL A 73 -11.09 26.25 11.89
CA VAL A 73 -11.09 25.09 10.99
C VAL A 73 -9.68 24.53 10.83
N GLU A 74 -8.67 25.36 10.56
CA GLU A 74 -7.28 24.90 10.42
C GLU A 74 -6.77 24.20 11.71
N VAL A 75 -7.09 24.74 12.89
CA VAL A 75 -6.71 24.11 14.17
C VAL A 75 -7.41 22.77 14.35
N LEU A 76 -8.72 22.68 14.05
CA LEU A 76 -9.48 21.43 14.13
C LEU A 76 -8.96 20.37 13.15
N GLU A 77 -8.66 20.76 11.90
CA GLU A 77 -8.08 19.87 10.88
C GLU A 77 -6.71 19.35 11.31
N ARG A 78 -5.87 20.18 11.93
CA ARG A 78 -4.59 19.74 12.48
C ARG A 78 -4.77 18.78 13.64
N LEU A 79 -5.67 19.08 14.59
CA LEU A 79 -5.96 18.19 15.69
C LEU A 79 -6.48 16.83 15.19
N ASP A 80 -7.34 16.82 14.17
CA ASP A 80 -7.86 15.60 13.53
C ASP A 80 -6.75 14.83 12.81
N ALA A 81 -5.88 15.53 12.06
CA ALA A 81 -4.73 14.94 11.38
C ALA A 81 -3.74 14.28 12.35
N HIS A 82 -3.61 14.81 13.57
CA HIS A 82 -2.81 14.22 14.65
C HIS A 82 -3.61 13.24 15.53
N GLY A 83 -4.89 12.96 15.23
CA GLY A 83 -5.74 12.02 15.96
C GLY A 83 -6.03 12.44 17.41
N LEU A 84 -6.01 13.73 17.70
CA LEU A 84 -6.15 14.29 19.06
C LEU A 84 -7.61 14.60 19.45
N VAL A 85 -8.49 14.65 18.47
CA VAL A 85 -9.93 14.91 18.63
C VAL A 85 -10.72 13.71 18.14
N GLU A 86 -11.86 13.46 18.78
CA GLU A 86 -12.84 12.45 18.37
C GLU A 86 -14.16 13.13 18.04
N ASP A 87 -14.93 12.56 17.11
CA ASP A 87 -16.24 13.09 16.71
C ASP A 87 -17.36 12.36 17.49
N LEU A 88 -18.15 13.09 18.29
CA LEU A 88 -19.29 12.53 19.02
C LEU A 88 -20.61 12.49 18.20
N ALA A 89 -20.63 13.02 16.98
CA ALA A 89 -21.76 12.88 16.07
C ALA A 89 -21.80 11.47 15.41
N ASP A 90 -20.63 10.84 15.27
CA ASP A 90 -20.47 9.40 15.04
C ASP A 90 -20.85 8.65 16.34
N PRO A 91 -21.58 7.51 16.34
CA PRO A 91 -21.84 6.71 17.54
C PRO A 91 -20.55 6.52 18.34
N GLY A 92 -20.38 7.37 19.37
CA GLY A 92 -19.07 7.63 19.93
C GLY A 92 -18.43 6.38 20.53
N PRO A 93 -17.14 6.44 20.89
CA PRO A 93 -16.41 5.28 21.41
C PRO A 93 -17.08 4.59 22.60
N ALA A 94 -17.89 5.30 23.40
CA ALA A 94 -18.69 4.69 24.48
C ALA A 94 -19.79 3.75 23.96
N VAL A 95 -20.48 4.14 22.87
CA VAL A 95 -21.49 3.30 22.21
C VAL A 95 -20.82 2.08 21.59
N ARG A 96 -19.68 2.27 20.91
CA ARG A 96 -18.90 1.17 20.35
C ARG A 96 -18.31 0.27 21.43
N ALA A 97 -17.79 0.81 22.53
CA ALA A 97 -17.31 0.00 23.65
C ALA A 97 -18.44 -0.85 24.28
N ALA A 98 -19.65 -0.30 24.40
CA ALA A 98 -20.81 -1.06 24.85
C ALA A 98 -21.23 -2.16 23.84
N ALA A 99 -21.06 -1.91 22.53
CA ALA A 99 -21.28 -2.92 21.49
C ALA A 99 -20.18 -4.00 21.50
N TYR A 100 -18.93 -3.62 21.78
CA TYR A 100 -17.79 -4.53 21.86
C TYR A 100 -18.02 -5.64 22.90
N ALA A 101 -18.55 -5.26 24.06
CA ALA A 101 -18.87 -6.19 25.14
C ALA A 101 -19.97 -7.21 24.79
N ARG A 102 -20.70 -7.03 23.68
CA ARG A 102 -21.76 -7.94 23.22
C ARG A 102 -21.33 -8.78 22.01
N LEU A 103 -20.12 -8.59 21.51
CA LEU A 103 -19.63 -9.35 20.36
C LEU A 103 -19.52 -10.82 20.73
N ARG A 104 -20.12 -11.67 19.90
CA ARG A 104 -19.91 -13.11 19.95
C ARG A 104 -18.66 -13.43 19.15
N VAL A 105 -17.55 -13.67 19.86
CA VAL A 105 -16.23 -13.83 19.23
C VAL A 105 -15.90 -15.32 19.09
N LEU A 106 -15.57 -15.74 17.88
CA LEU A 106 -15.01 -17.04 17.57
C LEU A 106 -13.48 -16.96 17.52
N VAL A 107 -12.80 -17.72 18.36
CA VAL A 107 -11.33 -17.83 18.38
C VAL A 107 -10.92 -19.11 17.67
N VAL A 108 -10.09 -18.99 16.64
CA VAL A 108 -9.58 -20.13 15.87
C VAL A 108 -8.06 -20.22 16.05
N ALA A 109 -7.61 -21.16 16.87
CA ALA A 109 -6.21 -21.30 17.21
C ALA A 109 -5.92 -22.65 17.90
N PRO A 110 -4.65 -23.12 17.92
CA PRO A 110 -4.25 -24.21 18.81
C PRO A 110 -4.55 -23.89 20.28
N ALA A 111 -4.74 -24.90 21.13
CA ALA A 111 -5.24 -24.73 22.51
C ALA A 111 -4.54 -23.61 23.31
N LEU A 112 -3.20 -23.62 23.38
CA LEU A 112 -2.44 -22.60 24.11
C LEU A 112 -2.69 -21.17 23.57
N ALA A 113 -2.73 -21.02 22.25
CA ALA A 113 -2.99 -19.76 21.59
C ALA A 113 -4.46 -19.31 21.80
N ALA A 114 -5.40 -20.25 21.72
CA ALA A 114 -6.82 -19.99 21.92
C ALA A 114 -7.08 -19.46 23.33
N ASP A 115 -6.43 -20.03 24.35
CA ASP A 115 -6.56 -19.59 25.75
C ASP A 115 -6.00 -18.19 25.95
N ALA A 116 -4.83 -17.89 25.38
CA ALA A 116 -4.23 -16.56 25.45
C ALA A 116 -5.11 -15.48 24.79
N VAL A 117 -5.66 -15.77 23.60
CA VAL A 117 -6.58 -14.85 22.88
C VAL A 117 -7.87 -14.67 23.68
N ALA A 118 -8.48 -15.76 24.17
CA ALA A 118 -9.70 -15.69 24.96
C ALA A 118 -9.51 -14.93 26.28
N ALA A 119 -8.39 -15.11 26.97
CA ALA A 119 -8.04 -14.34 28.16
C ALA A 119 -7.91 -12.84 27.84
N ALA A 120 -7.22 -12.48 26.76
CA ALA A 120 -7.08 -11.09 26.35
C ALA A 120 -8.42 -10.45 25.93
N LEU A 121 -9.31 -11.19 25.26
CA LEU A 121 -10.67 -10.74 24.93
C LEU A 121 -11.49 -10.44 26.19
N ARG A 122 -11.44 -11.32 27.20
CA ARG A 122 -12.12 -11.08 28.47
C ARG A 122 -11.56 -9.86 29.22
N LEU A 123 -10.26 -9.63 29.17
CA LEU A 123 -9.61 -8.44 29.76
C LEU A 123 -10.05 -7.13 29.10
N THR A 124 -10.41 -7.17 27.81
CA THR A 124 -10.96 -6.01 27.08
C THR A 124 -12.49 -5.93 27.14
N GLY A 125 -13.14 -6.88 27.83
CA GLY A 125 -14.58 -6.88 28.09
C GLY A 125 -15.45 -7.62 27.07
N ALA A 126 -14.88 -8.34 26.10
CA ALA A 126 -15.64 -9.16 25.15
C ALA A 126 -16.07 -10.50 25.78
N ASP A 127 -17.38 -10.75 25.82
CA ASP A 127 -18.02 -12.00 26.26
C ASP A 127 -19.41 -12.11 25.58
N PRO A 128 -19.75 -13.15 24.80
CA PRO A 128 -19.20 -14.50 24.81
C PRO A 128 -18.04 -14.78 23.85
N VAL A 129 -17.11 -15.65 24.29
CA VAL A 129 -15.97 -16.14 23.50
C VAL A 129 -16.06 -17.66 23.34
N ALA A 130 -16.15 -18.15 22.10
CA ALA A 130 -16.04 -19.56 21.75
C ALA A 130 -14.67 -19.86 21.15
N GLN A 131 -14.14 -21.06 21.39
CA GLN A 131 -12.84 -21.50 20.88
C GLN A 131 -13.03 -22.73 20.00
N VAL A 132 -12.39 -22.73 18.83
CA VAL A 132 -12.35 -23.86 17.92
C VAL A 132 -10.91 -24.12 17.52
N THR A 133 -10.48 -25.37 17.60
CA THR A 133 -9.12 -25.79 17.22
C THR A 133 -9.10 -26.44 15.83
N ASP A 134 -10.21 -27.05 15.39
CA ASP A 134 -10.33 -27.69 14.09
C ASP A 134 -10.72 -26.67 13.00
N PRO A 135 -9.90 -26.50 11.95
CA PRO A 135 -10.20 -25.65 10.80
C PRO A 135 -11.53 -25.93 10.08
N ILE A 136 -11.94 -27.19 9.98
CA ILE A 136 -13.17 -27.57 9.28
C ILE A 136 -14.37 -27.13 10.11
N GLU A 137 -14.29 -27.33 11.43
CA GLU A 137 -15.28 -26.85 12.38
C GLU A 137 -15.34 -25.31 12.40
N ALA A 138 -14.21 -24.63 12.20
CA ALA A 138 -14.17 -23.18 12.14
C ALA A 138 -14.96 -22.62 10.95
N GLU A 139 -14.82 -23.19 9.75
CA GLU A 139 -15.61 -22.78 8.58
C GLU A 139 -17.11 -23.03 8.81
N ALA A 140 -17.49 -24.21 9.33
CA ALA A 140 -18.88 -24.51 9.66
C ALA A 140 -19.46 -23.56 10.74
N SER A 141 -18.64 -23.17 11.72
CA SER A 141 -19.02 -22.23 12.78
C SER A 141 -19.26 -20.83 12.24
N VAL A 142 -18.45 -20.37 11.28
CA VAL A 142 -18.65 -19.09 10.59
C VAL A 142 -19.97 -19.08 9.82
N ASP A 143 -20.27 -20.17 9.10
CA ASP A 143 -21.49 -20.28 8.29
C ASP A 143 -22.77 -20.47 9.14
N SER A 144 -22.64 -20.73 10.45
CA SER A 144 -23.80 -20.84 11.35
C SER A 144 -24.51 -19.51 11.64
N GLY A 145 -23.86 -18.37 11.37
CA GLY A 145 -24.38 -17.03 11.69
C GLY A 145 -24.42 -16.69 13.19
N GLN A 146 -23.77 -17.50 14.04
CA GLN A 146 -23.79 -17.34 15.50
C GLN A 146 -22.73 -16.36 16.04
N TYR A 147 -21.83 -15.88 15.20
CA TYR A 147 -20.68 -15.08 15.61
C TYR A 147 -20.62 -13.75 14.86
N ASP A 148 -20.07 -12.72 15.51
CA ASP A 148 -19.94 -11.37 14.96
C ASP A 148 -18.49 -11.06 14.54
N ALA A 149 -17.53 -11.80 15.12
CA ALA A 149 -16.10 -11.63 14.86
C ALA A 149 -15.36 -12.98 14.90
N LEU A 150 -14.35 -13.13 14.06
CA LEU A 150 -13.38 -14.22 14.10
C LEU A 150 -11.97 -13.67 14.34
N LEU A 151 -11.33 -14.16 15.40
CA LEU A 151 -9.92 -13.91 15.70
C LEU A 151 -9.13 -15.20 15.50
N LEU A 152 -8.18 -15.18 14.59
CA LEU A 152 -7.32 -16.32 14.26
C LEU A 152 -5.92 -16.10 14.81
N ALA A 153 -5.37 -17.12 15.48
CA ALA A 153 -3.96 -17.17 15.84
C ALA A 153 -3.38 -18.52 15.42
N ALA A 154 -2.71 -18.56 14.27
CA ALA A 154 -2.26 -19.82 13.66
C ALA A 154 -0.86 -19.73 13.04
N GLY A 155 -0.30 -20.90 12.77
CA GLY A 155 0.95 -21.05 12.01
C GLY A 155 0.78 -20.91 10.49
N ASP A 156 1.88 -21.09 9.78
CA ASP A 156 2.10 -20.89 8.33
C ASP A 156 1.11 -21.65 7.40
N GLU A 157 -0.12 -21.15 7.29
CA GLU A 157 -1.16 -21.67 6.39
C GLU A 157 -1.93 -20.55 5.69
N PRO A 158 -1.26 -19.74 4.85
CA PRO A 158 -1.85 -18.53 4.30
C PRO A 158 -3.13 -18.77 3.47
N ILE A 159 -3.17 -19.87 2.73
CA ILE A 159 -4.37 -20.24 1.95
C ILE A 159 -5.58 -20.45 2.86
N ARG A 160 -5.39 -21.05 4.05
CA ARG A 160 -6.48 -21.30 5.00
C ARG A 160 -6.96 -20.00 5.63
N VAL A 161 -6.03 -19.14 6.06
CA VAL A 161 -6.37 -17.84 6.64
C VAL A 161 -7.18 -17.00 5.63
N SER A 162 -6.80 -17.02 4.35
CA SER A 162 -7.56 -16.37 3.28
C SER A 162 -8.97 -16.94 3.07
N ARG A 163 -9.17 -18.26 3.26
CA ARG A 163 -10.51 -18.87 3.15
C ARG A 163 -11.43 -18.45 4.29
N LEU A 164 -10.91 -18.40 5.51
CA LEU A 164 -11.65 -17.92 6.68
C LEU A 164 -12.00 -16.43 6.57
N ASP A 165 -11.08 -15.58 6.08
CA ASP A 165 -11.38 -14.18 5.73
C ASP A 165 -12.55 -14.09 4.74
N ALA A 166 -12.50 -14.88 3.66
CA ALA A 166 -13.56 -14.90 2.65
C ALA A 166 -14.91 -15.38 3.23
N ALA A 167 -14.91 -16.37 4.12
CA ALA A 167 -16.11 -16.82 4.82
C ALA A 167 -16.68 -15.74 5.74
N CYS A 168 -15.82 -15.05 6.51
CA CYS A 168 -16.22 -13.93 7.35
C CYS A 168 -16.82 -12.79 6.51
N ARG A 169 -16.23 -12.48 5.36
CA ARG A 169 -16.77 -11.47 4.43
C ARG A 169 -18.18 -11.82 3.96
N ARG A 170 -18.43 -13.07 3.58
CA ARG A 170 -19.77 -13.53 3.15
C ARG A 170 -20.81 -13.44 4.26
N ASN A 171 -20.41 -13.72 5.50
CA ASN A 171 -21.29 -13.71 6.67
C ASN A 171 -21.35 -12.36 7.39
N GLY A 172 -20.70 -11.31 6.86
CA GLY A 172 -20.73 -9.97 7.48
C GLY A 172 -20.05 -9.91 8.84
N MET A 173 -18.95 -10.66 9.02
CA MET A 173 -18.19 -10.74 10.26
C MET A 173 -16.90 -9.94 10.22
N TRP A 174 -16.47 -9.47 11.40
CA TRP A 174 -15.10 -9.02 11.60
C TRP A 174 -14.11 -10.18 11.43
N PHE A 175 -12.93 -9.88 10.90
CA PHE A 175 -11.82 -10.82 10.80
C PHE A 175 -10.51 -10.16 11.23
N ALA A 176 -9.76 -10.82 12.08
CA ALA A 176 -8.41 -10.41 12.46
C ALA A 176 -7.54 -11.66 12.63
N ALA A 177 -6.28 -11.59 12.22
CA ALA A 177 -5.38 -12.72 12.28
C ALA A 177 -4.02 -12.33 12.85
N ALA A 178 -3.44 -13.22 13.66
CA ALA A 178 -2.03 -13.29 13.95
C ALA A 178 -1.50 -14.56 13.27
N VAL A 179 -0.61 -14.39 12.29
CA VAL A 179 -0.06 -15.49 11.48
C VAL A 179 1.44 -15.52 11.66
N ARG A 180 1.97 -16.70 11.96
CA ARG A 180 3.40 -16.91 12.16
C ARG A 180 4.07 -17.34 10.86
N ASP A 181 5.19 -16.68 10.50
CA ASP A 181 6.13 -17.19 9.49
C ASP A 181 7.39 -17.79 10.16
N ALA A 182 8.45 -18.06 9.41
CA ALA A 182 9.68 -18.63 9.97
C ALA A 182 10.40 -17.71 10.98
N ASP A 183 10.21 -16.39 10.91
CA ASP A 183 11.03 -15.39 11.60
C ASP A 183 10.23 -14.46 12.52
N ALA A 184 8.91 -14.40 12.40
CA ALA A 184 8.07 -13.42 13.07
C ALA A 184 6.59 -13.83 13.19
N TRP A 185 5.87 -13.09 14.04
CA TRP A 185 4.42 -13.02 14.00
C TRP A 185 3.97 -11.79 13.22
N TRP A 186 3.02 -11.97 12.32
CA TRP A 186 2.36 -10.91 11.56
C TRP A 186 0.93 -10.77 12.04
N ILE A 187 0.56 -9.58 12.50
CA ILE A 187 -0.75 -9.28 13.07
C ILE A 187 -1.46 -8.29 12.15
N GLY A 188 -2.69 -8.63 11.79
CA GLY A 188 -3.53 -7.85 10.88
C GLY A 188 -3.62 -8.42 9.46
N PRO A 189 -4.33 -7.72 8.56
CA PRO A 189 -5.11 -6.51 8.82
C PRO A 189 -6.33 -6.76 9.73
N MET A 190 -6.88 -5.68 10.32
CA MET A 190 -8.15 -5.72 11.07
C MET A 190 -9.30 -5.42 10.12
N LEU A 191 -10.03 -6.45 9.70
CA LEU A 191 -11.02 -6.34 8.64
C LEU A 191 -12.43 -6.27 9.21
N ALA A 192 -13.05 -5.10 9.07
CA ALA A 192 -14.44 -4.88 9.44
C ALA A 192 -15.43 -5.54 8.47
N PRO A 193 -16.65 -5.82 8.93
CA PRO A 193 -17.75 -6.19 8.05
C PRO A 193 -18.31 -4.97 7.31
N GLY A 194 -19.07 -5.24 6.25
CA GLY A 194 -19.77 -4.20 5.50
C GLY A 194 -19.03 -3.73 4.24
N PRO A 195 -19.60 -2.72 3.56
CA PRO A 195 -19.14 -2.26 2.25
C PRO A 195 -17.76 -1.61 2.27
N ASP A 196 -17.34 -1.05 3.41
CA ASP A 196 -16.06 -0.36 3.56
C ASP A 196 -14.88 -1.32 3.81
N ARG A 197 -15.12 -2.64 3.80
CA ARG A 197 -14.05 -3.63 3.93
C ARG A 197 -13.07 -3.48 2.75
N PRO A 198 -11.76 -3.34 2.98
CA PRO A 198 -10.78 -3.19 1.91
C PRO A 198 -10.88 -4.31 0.89
N GLU A 199 -10.88 -3.93 -0.39
CA GLU A 199 -10.75 -4.89 -1.48
C GLU A 199 -9.40 -5.64 -1.33
N GLY A 200 -9.41 -6.96 -1.55
CA GLY A 200 -8.25 -7.82 -1.34
C GLY A 200 -8.17 -8.49 0.03
N GLY A 201 -8.82 -7.95 1.07
CA GLY A 201 -8.86 -8.59 2.40
C GLY A 201 -7.50 -8.97 2.96
N TRP A 202 -7.45 -10.08 3.68
CA TRP A 202 -6.22 -10.58 4.31
C TRP A 202 -5.21 -11.06 3.26
N LEU A 203 -5.68 -11.75 2.21
CA LEU A 203 -4.83 -12.25 1.13
C LEU A 203 -4.04 -11.13 0.44
N GLY A 204 -4.70 -9.99 0.22
CA GLY A 204 -4.07 -8.82 -0.37
C GLY A 204 -2.94 -8.24 0.47
N ALA A 205 -3.05 -8.35 1.80
CA ALA A 205 -1.98 -7.96 2.73
C ALA A 205 -0.84 -8.97 2.73
N TRP A 206 -1.20 -10.25 2.84
CA TRP A 206 -0.22 -11.33 2.95
C TRP A 206 0.68 -11.45 1.72
N LEU A 207 0.11 -11.33 0.51
CA LEU A 207 0.87 -11.37 -0.73
C LEU A 207 1.82 -10.18 -0.92
N ARG A 208 1.71 -9.12 -0.11
CA ARG A 208 2.69 -8.02 -0.11
C ARG A 208 3.91 -8.33 0.75
N LEU A 209 3.82 -9.30 1.64
CA LEU A 209 4.92 -9.62 2.53
C LEU A 209 6.05 -10.27 1.75
N HIS A 210 7.20 -9.63 1.83
CA HIS A 210 8.45 -10.05 1.21
C HIS A 210 9.31 -10.81 2.20
N GLY A 211 10.00 -11.83 1.68
CA GLY A 211 10.93 -12.63 2.48
C GLY A 211 10.24 -13.48 3.56
N THR A 212 8.94 -13.76 3.41
CA THR A 212 8.29 -14.81 4.19
C THR A 212 8.86 -16.16 3.73
N ALA A 213 9.61 -16.83 4.59
CA ALA A 213 10.04 -18.19 4.32
C ALA A 213 8.96 -19.15 4.81
N SER A 214 8.51 -20.07 3.94
CA SER A 214 7.82 -21.27 4.40
C SER A 214 8.84 -22.13 5.14
N GLY A 215 8.72 -22.19 6.45
CA GLY A 215 9.68 -22.88 7.30
C GLY A 215 9.12 -24.16 7.89
N ASP A 216 9.88 -25.25 7.78
CA ASP A 216 9.78 -26.44 8.66
C ASP A 216 10.06 -26.10 10.15
N GLY A 217 10.31 -24.82 10.47
CA GLY A 217 10.64 -24.27 11.79
C GLY A 217 9.45 -24.16 12.75
N ALA A 218 8.53 -25.13 12.75
CA ALA A 218 7.53 -25.27 13.82
C ALA A 218 8.18 -25.37 15.22
N ALA A 219 9.47 -25.73 15.29
CA ALA A 219 10.22 -25.93 16.52
C ALA A 219 11.09 -24.73 16.98
N ALA A 220 11.13 -23.60 16.27
CA ALA A 220 12.13 -22.55 16.56
C ALA A 220 11.76 -21.56 17.68
N PHE A 221 10.47 -21.41 18.02
CA PHE A 221 10.02 -20.44 19.02
C PHE A 221 9.36 -21.13 20.21
N GLY A 222 9.68 -20.64 21.41
CA GLY A 222 8.98 -21.04 22.62
C GLY A 222 7.56 -20.45 22.71
N PRO A 223 6.79 -20.83 23.74
CA PRO A 223 5.43 -20.36 23.95
C PRO A 223 5.33 -18.83 24.19
N GLU A 224 6.42 -18.16 24.51
CA GLU A 224 6.44 -16.73 24.84
C GLU A 224 5.96 -15.86 23.66
N GLY A 225 6.29 -16.26 22.43
CA GLY A 225 5.91 -15.50 21.24
C GLY A 225 4.39 -15.41 21.06
N ILE A 226 3.66 -16.49 21.33
CA ILE A 226 2.19 -16.49 21.24
C ILE A 226 1.54 -15.76 22.41
N GLU A 227 2.13 -15.83 23.62
CA GLU A 227 1.66 -15.08 24.79
C GLU A 227 1.72 -13.57 24.58
N VAL A 228 2.62 -13.07 23.73
CA VAL A 228 2.70 -11.65 23.36
C VAL A 228 1.87 -11.34 22.10
N ALA A 229 1.87 -12.21 21.10
CA ALA A 229 1.11 -12.00 19.86
C ALA A 229 -0.41 -11.95 20.11
N ALA A 230 -0.94 -12.78 21.01
CA ALA A 230 -2.37 -12.86 21.28
C ALA A 230 -2.94 -11.57 21.91
N PRO A 231 -2.37 -11.00 22.99
CA PRO A 231 -2.79 -9.69 23.51
C PRO A 231 -2.62 -8.56 22.50
N LEU A 232 -1.57 -8.58 21.66
CA LEU A 232 -1.39 -7.58 20.61
C LEU A 232 -2.50 -7.68 19.55
N LEU A 233 -2.85 -8.89 19.09
CA LEU A 233 -3.98 -9.12 18.18
C LEU A 233 -5.27 -8.54 18.76
N VAL A 234 -5.59 -8.88 20.01
CA VAL A 234 -6.81 -8.39 20.68
C VAL A 234 -6.77 -6.88 20.88
N HIS A 235 -5.63 -6.32 21.26
CA HIS A 235 -5.46 -4.87 21.43
C HIS A 235 -5.75 -4.12 20.12
N HIS A 236 -5.13 -4.55 19.02
CA HIS A 236 -5.33 -3.92 17.72
C HIS A 236 -6.75 -4.15 17.18
N PHE A 237 -7.34 -5.32 17.41
CA PHE A 237 -8.75 -5.56 17.09
C PHE A 237 -9.69 -4.63 17.89
N HIS A 238 -9.51 -4.53 19.20
CA HIS A 238 -10.28 -3.63 20.06
C HIS A 238 -10.14 -2.17 19.61
N ARG A 239 -8.93 -1.72 19.28
CA ARG A 239 -8.70 -0.37 18.73
C ARG A 239 -9.40 -0.17 17.39
N ALA A 240 -9.31 -1.11 16.46
CA ALA A 240 -9.97 -1.02 15.16
C ALA A 240 -11.51 -0.98 15.30
N PHE A 241 -12.04 -1.76 16.24
CA PHE A 241 -13.48 -1.78 16.53
C PHE A 241 -13.96 -0.46 17.16
N THR A 242 -13.23 0.05 18.16
CA THR A 242 -13.63 1.24 18.93
C THR A 242 -13.32 2.57 18.24
N ALA A 243 -12.30 2.64 17.38
CA ALA A 243 -11.95 3.83 16.61
C ALA A 243 -12.78 3.98 15.32
N GLY A 244 -13.47 2.92 14.89
CA GLY A 244 -14.09 2.85 13.57
C GLY A 244 -13.08 2.34 12.54
N ALA A 245 -13.50 1.37 11.73
CA ALA A 245 -12.66 0.47 10.91
C ALA A 245 -11.63 1.11 9.95
N HIS A 246 -11.68 2.43 9.74
CA HIS A 246 -10.96 3.12 8.68
C HIS A 246 -9.47 3.31 8.96
N THR A 247 -9.03 3.16 10.22
CA THR A 247 -7.64 3.49 10.61
C THR A 247 -6.65 2.33 10.52
N ALA A 248 -7.11 1.06 10.57
CA ALA A 248 -6.22 -0.11 10.74
C ALA A 248 -6.21 -1.06 9.54
N ALA A 249 -6.85 -0.68 8.43
CA ALA A 249 -7.15 -1.59 7.33
C ALA A 249 -5.95 -1.81 6.39
N ASP A 250 -4.99 -0.88 6.37
CA ASP A 250 -3.78 -0.90 5.53
C ASP A 250 -2.50 -1.17 6.35
N GLU A 251 -2.64 -1.71 7.57
CA GLU A 251 -1.55 -1.89 8.52
C GLU A 251 -1.29 -3.37 8.84
N LEU A 252 -0.01 -3.73 8.90
CA LEU A 252 0.49 -5.00 9.38
C LEU A 252 1.50 -4.75 10.50
N ILE A 253 1.34 -5.45 11.61
CA ILE A 253 2.30 -5.39 12.71
C ILE A 253 3.18 -6.63 12.64
N ARG A 254 4.48 -6.44 12.59
CA ARG A 254 5.46 -7.51 12.76
C ARG A 254 5.89 -7.54 14.23
N LEU A 255 5.83 -8.71 14.86
CA LEU A 255 6.40 -8.98 16.17
C LEU A 255 7.58 -9.95 16.01
N ASP A 256 8.75 -9.52 16.46
CA ASP A 256 9.91 -10.38 16.63
C ASP A 256 9.73 -11.22 17.92
N PRO A 257 9.59 -12.55 17.82
CA PRO A 257 9.28 -13.38 18.98
C PRO A 257 10.47 -13.56 19.93
N ILE A 258 11.70 -13.24 19.51
CA ILE A 258 12.91 -13.37 20.33
C ILE A 258 13.23 -12.04 20.99
N ALA A 259 13.29 -10.97 20.20
CA ALA A 259 13.61 -9.63 20.71
C ALA A 259 12.40 -8.95 21.38
N LEU A 260 11.18 -9.47 21.16
CA LEU A 260 9.91 -8.88 21.59
C LEU A 260 9.74 -7.43 21.13
N THR A 261 10.32 -7.10 19.98
CA THR A 261 10.15 -5.80 19.33
C THR A 261 9.01 -5.88 18.31
N SER A 262 8.27 -4.79 18.18
CA SER A 262 7.23 -4.66 17.15
C SER A 262 7.57 -3.55 16.16
N SER A 263 7.20 -3.76 14.90
CA SER A 263 7.27 -2.75 13.84
C SER A 263 5.96 -2.70 13.06
N LEU A 264 5.58 -1.48 12.65
CA LEU A 264 4.39 -1.24 11.84
C LEU A 264 4.79 -1.13 10.37
N HIS A 265 4.05 -1.82 9.52
CA HIS A 265 4.23 -1.84 8.07
C HIS A 265 2.94 -1.44 7.38
N HIS A 266 3.02 -0.50 6.46
CA HIS A 266 1.86 -0.07 5.67
C HIS A 266 1.89 -0.73 4.31
N TYR A 267 0.75 -1.28 3.89
CA TYR A 267 0.64 -1.97 2.62
C TYR A 267 -0.48 -1.40 1.75
N ARG A 268 -0.49 -1.80 0.48
CA ARG A 268 -1.67 -1.70 -0.39
C ARG A 268 -2.04 -3.09 -0.84
N PRO A 269 -3.33 -3.43 -0.99
CA PRO A 269 -3.72 -4.77 -1.41
C PRO A 269 -2.97 -5.23 -2.67
N HIS A 270 -2.46 -6.46 -2.64
CA HIS A 270 -1.81 -7.08 -3.78
C HIS A 270 -2.80 -7.28 -4.95
N PRO A 271 -2.42 -7.02 -6.21
CA PRO A 271 -3.33 -7.10 -7.35
C PRO A 271 -4.00 -8.47 -7.51
N ALA A 272 -3.29 -9.56 -7.19
CA ALA A 272 -3.85 -10.91 -7.24
C ALA A 272 -5.06 -11.14 -6.29
N ALA A 273 -5.23 -10.30 -5.26
CA ALA A 273 -6.38 -10.35 -4.36
C ALA A 273 -7.52 -9.40 -4.77
N LEU A 274 -7.26 -8.51 -5.72
CA LEU A 274 -8.24 -7.58 -6.28
C LEU A 274 -9.06 -8.23 -7.39
N THR A 275 -10.20 -7.61 -7.69
CA THR A 275 -11.02 -7.96 -8.85
C THR A 275 -10.21 -7.70 -10.14
N ALA A 276 -10.22 -8.70 -11.02
CA ALA A 276 -9.51 -8.64 -12.30
C ALA A 276 -10.31 -9.39 -13.37
N ALA A 277 -10.38 -8.80 -14.55
CA ALA A 277 -10.94 -9.40 -15.75
C ALA A 277 -10.15 -8.88 -16.97
N PRO A 278 -10.15 -9.61 -18.09
CA PRO A 278 -9.64 -9.10 -19.36
C PRO A 278 -10.46 -7.89 -19.80
N GLU A 279 -9.78 -6.85 -20.27
CA GLU A 279 -10.45 -5.66 -20.79
C GLU A 279 -10.78 -5.79 -22.28
N SER A 280 -11.88 -5.17 -22.68
CA SER A 280 -12.26 -5.02 -24.08
C SER A 280 -11.45 -3.93 -24.78
N GLU A 281 -11.43 -3.97 -26.12
CA GLU A 281 -10.78 -2.93 -26.94
C GLU A 281 -11.31 -1.53 -26.64
N ALA A 282 -12.63 -1.41 -26.45
CA ALA A 282 -13.27 -0.13 -26.15
C ALA A 282 -12.87 0.43 -24.78
N GLU A 283 -12.81 -0.42 -23.75
CA GLU A 283 -12.33 -0.05 -22.41
C GLU A 283 -10.86 0.38 -22.44
N PHE A 284 -10.03 -0.35 -23.20
CA PHE A 284 -8.63 -0.01 -23.38
C PHE A 284 -8.44 1.36 -24.07
N LEU A 285 -9.15 1.61 -25.17
CA LEU A 285 -9.07 2.90 -25.87
C LEU A 285 -9.59 4.06 -25.01
N ALA A 286 -10.66 3.84 -24.24
CA ALA A 286 -11.16 4.82 -23.27
C ALA A 286 -10.11 5.12 -22.18
N LYS A 287 -9.41 4.09 -21.68
CA LYS A 287 -8.30 4.24 -20.73
C LYS A 287 -7.16 5.07 -21.34
N ILE A 288 -6.75 4.78 -22.57
CA ILE A 288 -5.72 5.56 -23.27
C ILE A 288 -6.16 7.03 -23.42
N ALA A 289 -7.41 7.28 -23.79
CA ALA A 289 -7.94 8.64 -23.87
C ALA A 289 -7.89 9.36 -22.51
N ALA A 290 -8.26 8.67 -21.42
CA ALA A 290 -8.19 9.20 -20.06
C ALA A 290 -6.74 9.52 -19.64
N LEU A 291 -5.79 8.63 -19.92
CA LEU A 291 -4.36 8.85 -19.64
C LEU A 291 -3.81 10.06 -20.42
N ARG A 292 -4.21 10.22 -21.68
CA ARG A 292 -3.82 11.37 -22.51
C ARG A 292 -4.41 12.69 -22.02
N ALA A 293 -5.63 12.67 -21.50
CA ALA A 293 -6.30 13.82 -20.92
C ALA A 293 -5.88 14.11 -19.47
N GLY A 294 -5.12 13.21 -18.84
CA GLY A 294 -4.71 13.29 -17.45
C GLY A 294 -3.81 14.49 -17.16
N ALA A 295 -3.95 15.05 -15.96
CA ALA A 295 -3.15 16.18 -15.50
C ALA A 295 -1.68 15.79 -15.29
N ALA A 296 -0.79 16.77 -15.43
CA ALA A 296 0.61 16.57 -15.07
C ALA A 296 0.73 16.27 -13.57
N VAL A 297 1.55 15.28 -13.22
CA VAL A 297 1.90 14.97 -11.83
C VAL A 297 3.04 15.86 -11.40
N ASP A 298 2.85 16.56 -10.29
CA ASP A 298 3.90 17.36 -9.67
C ASP A 298 5.06 16.46 -9.17
N PRO A 299 6.33 16.80 -9.44
CA PRO A 299 7.47 15.99 -9.01
C PRO A 299 7.62 15.82 -7.49
N GLU A 300 7.23 16.82 -6.70
CA GLU A 300 7.30 16.74 -5.24
C GLU A 300 6.23 15.79 -4.71
N GLU A 301 5.03 15.89 -5.25
CA GLU A 301 3.95 14.93 -4.97
C GLU A 301 4.34 13.51 -5.37
N LEU A 302 4.93 13.31 -6.54
CA LEU A 302 5.47 12.01 -6.97
C LEU A 302 6.48 11.46 -5.97
N SER A 303 7.39 12.30 -5.51
CA SER A 303 8.40 11.92 -4.50
C SER A 303 7.75 11.50 -3.19
N ARG A 304 6.73 12.23 -2.73
CA ARG A 304 5.96 11.91 -1.51
C ARG A 304 5.23 10.57 -1.63
N ARG A 305 4.57 10.34 -2.76
CA ARG A 305 3.88 9.07 -3.05
C ARG A 305 4.85 7.90 -3.12
N ALA A 306 6.01 8.09 -3.75
CA ALA A 306 7.03 7.06 -3.83
C ALA A 306 7.60 6.72 -2.44
N ALA A 307 7.87 7.74 -1.61
CA ALA A 307 8.34 7.54 -0.24
C ALA A 307 7.35 6.72 0.60
N ALA A 308 6.04 6.94 0.44
CA ALA A 308 4.99 6.16 1.10
C ALA A 308 4.89 4.69 0.64
N ARG A 309 5.71 4.26 -0.32
CA ARG A 309 5.76 2.88 -0.84
C ARG A 309 7.13 2.22 -0.68
N ILE A 310 8.02 2.85 0.09
CA ILE A 310 9.31 2.27 0.48
C ILE A 310 9.13 1.58 1.83
N ASP A 311 9.23 0.25 1.83
CA ASP A 311 9.20 -0.55 3.03
C ASP A 311 9.86 -1.91 2.73
N ALA A 312 10.77 -2.34 3.60
CA ALA A 312 11.58 -3.54 3.37
C ALA A 312 10.75 -4.84 3.29
N ARG A 313 9.54 -4.84 3.87
CA ARG A 313 8.69 -6.01 4.02
C ARG A 313 7.43 -5.97 3.17
N THR A 314 6.83 -4.80 2.96
CA THR A 314 5.53 -4.63 2.29
C THR A 314 5.56 -3.66 1.11
N GLY A 315 6.68 -2.97 0.92
CA GLY A 315 6.83 -1.90 -0.06
C GLY A 315 6.87 -2.40 -1.49
N LEU A 316 6.53 -1.49 -2.42
CA LEU A 316 6.79 -1.70 -3.85
C LEU A 316 8.29 -1.56 -4.14
N ILE A 317 8.96 -0.76 -3.31
CA ILE A 317 10.40 -0.61 -3.26
C ILE A 317 10.83 -1.09 -1.87
N ALA A 318 11.70 -2.09 -1.80
CA ALA A 318 12.17 -2.61 -0.52
C ALA A 318 13.15 -1.64 0.15
N GLU A 319 14.07 -1.09 -0.65
CA GLU A 319 15.14 -0.20 -0.19
C GLU A 319 15.39 0.87 -1.25
N LEU A 320 15.69 2.10 -0.82
CA LEU A 320 16.14 3.20 -1.67
C LEU A 320 17.14 4.06 -0.89
N ASP A 321 18.40 3.98 -1.27
CA ASP A 321 19.49 4.75 -0.64
C ASP A 321 20.62 5.06 -1.65
N GLU A 322 21.67 5.72 -1.18
CA GLU A 322 22.89 5.97 -1.97
C GLU A 322 23.75 4.71 -2.15
N GLY A 323 23.58 3.72 -1.27
CA GLY A 323 24.44 2.56 -1.11
C GLY A 323 25.92 2.95 -0.98
N GLY A 324 26.79 2.04 -1.43
CA GLY A 324 28.23 2.29 -1.57
C GLY A 324 28.63 2.95 -2.91
N LEU A 325 27.71 3.64 -3.60
CA LEU A 325 27.97 4.17 -4.94
C LEU A 325 28.84 5.44 -4.90
N PRO A 326 29.73 5.67 -5.89
CA PRO A 326 30.45 6.92 -6.02
C PRO A 326 29.51 8.12 -6.17
N GLN A 327 29.75 9.18 -5.40
CA GLN A 327 28.89 10.37 -5.35
C GLN A 327 29.46 11.58 -6.10
N PHE A 328 30.50 11.37 -6.92
CA PHE A 328 31.16 12.38 -7.72
C PHE A 328 31.53 11.81 -9.09
N PRO A 329 31.36 12.55 -10.22
CA PRO A 329 30.87 13.93 -10.34
C PRO A 329 29.33 14.07 -10.29
N ARG A 330 28.59 12.96 -10.34
CA ARG A 330 27.12 12.95 -10.21
C ARG A 330 26.71 12.17 -8.95
N ARG A 331 25.55 12.51 -8.40
CA ARG A 331 24.96 11.76 -7.29
C ARG A 331 24.32 10.49 -7.82
N ALA A 332 24.41 9.41 -7.06
CA ALA A 332 23.92 8.11 -7.45
C ALA A 332 23.10 7.49 -6.31
N ALA A 333 22.02 6.81 -6.68
CA ALA A 333 21.17 6.07 -5.76
C ALA A 333 20.85 4.68 -6.31
N THR A 334 20.65 3.72 -5.43
CA THR A 334 20.24 2.35 -5.71
C THR A 334 18.88 2.07 -5.09
N ALA A 335 18.08 1.23 -5.74
CA ALA A 335 16.87 0.70 -5.15
C ALA A 335 16.76 -0.81 -5.36
N VAL A 336 16.10 -1.47 -4.43
CA VAL A 336 15.80 -2.91 -4.49
C VAL A 336 14.30 -3.08 -4.70
N VAL A 337 13.94 -3.81 -5.76
CA VAL A 337 12.58 -4.23 -6.06
C VAL A 337 12.51 -5.74 -5.89
N ARG A 338 11.58 -6.22 -5.10
CA ARG A 338 11.32 -7.66 -4.96
C ARG A 338 10.22 -8.06 -5.92
N ASP A 339 10.33 -9.26 -6.49
CA ASP A 339 9.27 -9.81 -7.34
C ASP A 339 7.99 -9.98 -6.51
N PRO A 340 6.89 -9.28 -6.87
CA PRO A 340 5.65 -9.32 -6.10
C PRO A 340 4.95 -10.68 -6.10
N LEU A 341 5.25 -11.55 -7.07
CA LEU A 341 4.60 -12.88 -7.16
C LEU A 341 5.42 -14.00 -6.51
N THR A 342 6.75 -13.89 -6.51
CA THR A 342 7.63 -14.93 -5.95
C THR A 342 8.23 -14.55 -4.60
N GLY A 343 8.26 -13.26 -4.26
CA GLY A 343 8.83 -12.71 -3.02
C GLY A 343 10.36 -12.90 -2.86
N GLY A 344 10.97 -13.79 -3.65
CA GLY A 344 12.36 -14.22 -3.48
C GLY A 344 13.35 -13.60 -4.47
N ALA A 345 12.93 -13.20 -5.66
CA ALA A 345 13.83 -12.57 -6.63
C ALA A 345 13.97 -11.08 -6.35
N GLU A 346 15.21 -10.61 -6.26
CA GLU A 346 15.54 -9.19 -6.11
C GLU A 346 16.08 -8.60 -7.42
N HIS A 347 15.55 -7.43 -7.77
CA HIS A 347 16.01 -6.61 -8.88
C HIS A 347 16.58 -5.30 -8.33
N ARG A 348 17.88 -5.12 -8.54
CA ARG A 348 18.56 -3.88 -8.16
C ARG A 348 18.57 -2.91 -9.35
N VAL A 349 18.15 -1.67 -9.10
CA VAL A 349 18.16 -0.60 -10.08
C VAL A 349 19.03 0.55 -9.59
N HIS A 350 19.61 1.28 -10.53
CA HIS A 350 20.48 2.43 -10.24
C HIS A 350 20.02 3.65 -11.03
N GLY A 351 20.19 4.82 -10.41
CA GLY A 351 19.89 6.10 -11.04
C GLY A 351 20.94 7.14 -10.66
N VAL A 352 21.17 8.08 -11.58
CA VAL A 352 22.16 9.15 -11.41
C VAL A 352 21.56 10.52 -11.70
N GLY A 353 21.85 11.48 -10.83
CA GLY A 353 21.32 12.84 -10.87
C GLY A 353 22.40 13.91 -10.69
N PRO A 354 22.11 15.17 -11.07
CA PRO A 354 22.98 16.30 -10.71
C PRO A 354 23.08 16.50 -9.19
N ASP A 355 22.02 16.13 -8.45
CA ASP A 355 21.91 16.19 -7.00
C ASP A 355 21.25 14.92 -6.46
N PHE A 356 21.19 14.77 -5.13
CA PHE A 356 20.64 13.59 -4.46
C PHE A 356 19.15 13.41 -4.72
N THR A 357 18.38 14.51 -4.72
CA THR A 357 16.94 14.49 -4.96
C THR A 357 16.64 13.93 -6.36
N ALA A 358 17.32 14.43 -7.39
CA ALA A 358 17.17 13.96 -8.75
C ALA A 358 17.69 12.54 -8.96
N ALA A 359 18.74 12.12 -8.24
CA ALA A 359 19.23 10.75 -8.28
C ALA A 359 18.17 9.79 -7.70
N ARG A 360 17.72 10.03 -6.46
CA ARG A 360 16.70 9.23 -5.78
C ARG A 360 15.39 9.18 -6.56
N LEU A 361 14.90 10.31 -7.07
CA LEU A 361 13.67 10.36 -7.86
C LEU A 361 13.75 9.50 -9.13
N ARG A 362 14.87 9.57 -9.86
CA ARG A 362 15.09 8.75 -11.06
C ARG A 362 15.20 7.27 -10.70
N THR A 363 15.90 6.94 -9.62
CA THR A 363 16.02 5.57 -9.13
C THR A 363 14.67 5.00 -8.70
N ALA A 364 13.87 5.76 -7.94
CA ALA A 364 12.53 5.37 -7.52
C ALA A 364 11.59 5.16 -8.72
N ARG A 365 11.63 6.04 -9.72
CA ARG A 365 10.87 5.86 -10.97
C ARG A 365 11.27 4.58 -11.69
N ARG A 366 12.58 4.32 -11.82
CA ARG A 366 13.06 3.09 -12.45
C ARG A 366 12.66 1.84 -11.65
N ALA A 367 12.67 1.93 -10.33
CA ALA A 367 12.23 0.85 -9.46
C ALA A 367 10.76 0.54 -9.69
N LEU A 368 9.89 1.56 -9.74
CA LEU A 368 8.46 1.40 -9.98
C LEU A 368 8.13 0.91 -11.39
N GLU A 369 8.90 1.32 -12.40
CA GLU A 369 8.82 0.77 -13.76
C GLU A 369 9.10 -0.74 -13.79
N VAL A 370 10.18 -1.17 -13.12
CA VAL A 370 10.52 -2.59 -12.98
C VAL A 370 9.49 -3.34 -12.14
N TYR A 371 9.01 -2.73 -11.07
CA TYR A 371 7.96 -3.30 -10.22
C TYR A 371 6.68 -3.55 -11.03
N ALA A 372 6.17 -2.55 -11.75
CA ALA A 372 4.92 -2.65 -12.51
C ALA A 372 4.99 -3.69 -13.62
N GLN A 373 6.18 -3.83 -14.22
CA GLN A 373 6.50 -4.90 -15.16
C GLN A 373 6.44 -6.30 -14.53
N LEU A 374 6.86 -6.45 -13.27
CA LEU A 374 6.84 -7.75 -12.57
C LEU A 374 5.48 -8.07 -11.97
N ALA A 375 4.70 -7.05 -11.61
CA ALA A 375 3.36 -7.12 -11.01
C ALA A 375 2.24 -7.48 -12.00
N ALA A 376 2.57 -8.23 -13.05
CA ALA A 376 1.63 -8.64 -14.07
C ALA A 376 0.58 -9.58 -13.48
N ASP A 377 -0.71 -9.24 -13.63
CA ASP A 377 -1.83 -10.12 -13.31
C ASP A 377 -2.33 -10.90 -14.54
N PRO A 378 -2.10 -12.22 -14.64
CA PRO A 378 -2.55 -13.03 -15.78
C PRO A 378 -4.06 -13.08 -15.97
N ARG A 379 -4.85 -12.79 -14.93
CA ARG A 379 -6.34 -12.76 -15.00
C ARG A 379 -6.85 -11.61 -15.87
N ARG A 380 -5.99 -10.63 -16.19
CA ARG A 380 -6.28 -9.50 -17.08
C ARG A 380 -5.90 -9.76 -18.54
N TYR A 381 -5.31 -10.91 -18.86
CA TYR A 381 -4.91 -11.22 -20.23
C TYR A 381 -6.11 -11.63 -21.08
N THR A 382 -6.15 -11.13 -22.32
CA THR A 382 -7.13 -11.54 -23.31
C THR A 382 -6.71 -12.88 -23.91
N PRO A 383 -7.54 -13.93 -23.84
CA PRO A 383 -7.23 -15.21 -24.48
C PRO A 383 -7.31 -15.08 -26.00
N THR A 384 -6.29 -15.55 -26.72
CA THR A 384 -6.26 -15.59 -28.19
C THR A 384 -5.81 -16.96 -28.69
N ALA A 385 -5.99 -17.24 -29.98
CA ALA A 385 -5.54 -18.50 -30.58
C ALA A 385 -4.01 -18.73 -30.48
N ALA A 386 -3.22 -17.64 -30.41
CA ALA A 386 -1.77 -17.71 -30.28
C ALA A 386 -1.28 -17.73 -28.82
N GLY A 387 -2.19 -17.66 -27.85
CA GLY A 387 -1.89 -17.58 -26.42
C GLY A 387 -2.44 -16.32 -25.75
N PRO A 388 -2.11 -16.08 -24.47
CA PRO A 388 -2.55 -14.89 -23.76
C PRO A 388 -1.93 -13.62 -24.36
N ALA A 389 -2.76 -12.60 -24.58
CA ALA A 389 -2.36 -11.31 -25.13
C ALA A 389 -2.84 -10.16 -24.25
N VAL A 390 -2.24 -8.98 -24.45
CA VAL A 390 -2.69 -7.72 -23.83
C VAL A 390 -2.82 -6.65 -24.90
N TRP A 391 -3.65 -5.65 -24.61
CA TRP A 391 -3.83 -4.53 -25.52
C TRP A 391 -2.63 -3.58 -25.50
N ALA A 392 -2.24 -3.14 -26.69
CA ALA A 392 -1.23 -2.13 -26.93
C ALA A 392 -1.80 -1.05 -27.83
N TRP A 393 -1.37 0.18 -27.63
CA TRP A 393 -1.82 1.35 -28.39
C TRP A 393 -0.77 1.75 -29.42
N SER A 394 -1.21 2.02 -30.65
CA SER A 394 -0.38 2.65 -31.68
C SER A 394 -0.51 4.18 -31.58
N PRO A 395 0.56 4.90 -31.21
CA PRO A 395 0.51 6.36 -31.16
C PRO A 395 0.26 7.02 -32.51
N GLU A 396 0.64 6.35 -33.59
CA GLU A 396 0.61 6.88 -34.95
C GLU A 396 -0.76 6.73 -35.59
N HIS A 397 -1.45 5.62 -35.32
CA HIS A 397 -2.77 5.33 -35.89
C HIS A 397 -3.91 5.55 -34.89
N GLY A 398 -3.60 5.69 -33.59
CA GLY A 398 -4.60 5.81 -32.54
C GLY A 398 -5.38 4.51 -32.27
N SER A 399 -4.97 3.39 -32.88
CA SER A 399 -5.64 2.09 -32.80
C SER A 399 -5.09 1.21 -31.69
N ALA A 400 -5.90 0.24 -31.26
CA ALA A 400 -5.50 -0.81 -30.32
C ALA A 400 -5.09 -2.07 -31.08
N HIS A 401 -4.10 -2.79 -30.55
CA HIS A 401 -3.56 -4.03 -31.11
C HIS A 401 -3.32 -5.01 -29.98
N LEU A 402 -3.66 -6.29 -30.18
CA LEU A 402 -3.28 -7.34 -29.24
C LEU A 402 -1.83 -7.75 -29.49
N VAL A 403 -1.03 -7.74 -28.42
CA VAL A 403 0.36 -8.21 -28.44
C VAL A 403 0.53 -9.37 -27.46
N PRO A 404 1.42 -10.35 -27.72
CA PRO A 404 1.64 -11.47 -26.81
C PRO A 404 2.01 -10.97 -25.41
N ALA A 405 1.32 -11.48 -24.37
CA ALA A 405 1.56 -11.07 -23.00
C ALA A 405 3.01 -11.39 -22.56
N ALA A 406 3.62 -12.42 -23.12
CA ALA A 406 5.03 -12.76 -22.87
C ALA A 406 6.03 -11.71 -23.40
N ALA A 407 5.73 -11.03 -24.51
CA ALA A 407 6.57 -9.95 -25.04
C ALA A 407 6.53 -8.72 -24.11
N VAL A 408 5.38 -8.50 -23.46
CA VAL A 408 5.18 -7.39 -22.52
C VAL A 408 5.69 -7.75 -21.12
N PHE A 409 5.27 -8.88 -20.55
CA PHE A 409 5.50 -9.25 -19.15
C PHE A 409 6.58 -10.34 -18.95
N GLY A 410 7.41 -10.57 -19.96
CA GLY A 410 8.52 -11.52 -19.91
C GLY A 410 9.45 -11.27 -18.72
N ARG A 411 9.75 -12.34 -17.98
CA ARG A 411 10.60 -12.32 -16.79
C ARG A 411 12.02 -12.73 -17.16
N GLY A 412 13.02 -12.06 -16.58
CA GLY A 412 14.42 -12.35 -16.81
C GLY A 412 15.33 -11.70 -15.75
N PRO A 413 16.62 -12.06 -15.72
CA PRO A 413 17.56 -11.57 -14.71
C PRO A 413 17.87 -10.07 -14.85
N ARG A 414 17.52 -9.46 -15.99
CA ARG A 414 17.66 -8.02 -16.24
C ARG A 414 16.29 -7.40 -16.48
N ALA A 415 16.13 -6.15 -16.05
CA ALA A 415 14.95 -5.37 -16.37
C ALA A 415 14.74 -5.32 -17.90
N PRO A 416 13.52 -5.59 -18.39
CA PRO A 416 13.24 -5.53 -19.82
C PRO A 416 13.36 -4.09 -20.33
N ARG A 417 13.59 -3.98 -21.63
CA ARG A 417 13.66 -2.69 -22.34
C ARG A 417 12.27 -2.14 -22.61
N GLY A 418 12.25 -0.86 -22.95
CA GLY A 418 11.05 -0.14 -23.36
C GLY A 418 10.22 0.35 -22.19
N LEU A 419 10.72 0.25 -20.95
CA LEU A 419 10.00 0.75 -19.79
C LEU A 419 10.16 2.27 -19.71
N GLY A 420 9.07 2.97 -19.45
CA GLY A 420 9.10 4.42 -19.30
C GLY A 420 8.00 4.95 -18.41
N SER A 421 8.37 5.97 -17.64
CA SER A 421 7.46 6.77 -16.84
C SER A 421 7.59 8.25 -17.17
N GLY A 422 6.64 9.07 -16.73
CA GLY A 422 6.68 10.52 -16.91
C GLY A 422 5.75 11.25 -15.94
N THR A 423 5.95 12.56 -15.81
CA THR A 423 4.98 13.44 -15.13
C THR A 423 3.77 13.73 -16.02
N THR A 424 3.87 13.48 -17.32
CA THR A 424 2.76 13.50 -18.28
C THR A 424 2.78 12.22 -19.11
N PHE A 425 1.66 11.87 -19.72
CA PHE A 425 1.56 10.74 -20.64
C PHE A 425 2.61 10.83 -21.77
N ASP A 426 2.70 11.97 -22.46
CA ASP A 426 3.67 12.15 -23.55
C ASP A 426 5.14 12.06 -23.10
N ALA A 427 5.43 12.47 -21.86
CA ALA A 427 6.76 12.28 -21.29
C ALA A 427 7.06 10.79 -21.05
N ALA A 428 6.07 10.02 -20.59
CA ALA A 428 6.19 8.57 -20.43
C ALA A 428 6.36 7.86 -21.77
N VAL A 429 5.59 8.25 -22.80
CA VAL A 429 5.73 7.72 -24.17
C VAL A 429 7.16 7.92 -24.69
N ARG A 430 7.69 9.14 -24.56
CA ARG A 430 9.06 9.46 -24.99
C ARG A 430 10.09 8.65 -24.20
N ALA A 431 9.93 8.53 -22.89
CA ALA A 431 10.83 7.75 -22.05
C ALA A 431 10.84 6.27 -22.46
N ALA A 432 9.67 5.67 -22.66
CA ALA A 432 9.54 4.26 -23.07
C ALA A 432 10.20 4.00 -24.44
N ARG A 433 9.95 4.86 -25.43
CA ARG A 433 10.59 4.76 -26.76
C ARG A 433 12.10 4.98 -26.70
N GLN A 434 12.58 5.87 -25.84
CA GLN A 434 14.02 6.10 -25.64
C GLN A 434 14.70 4.90 -24.97
N ASP A 435 14.09 4.30 -23.95
CA ASP A 435 14.60 3.09 -23.29
C ASP A 435 14.67 1.91 -24.27
N LEU A 436 13.67 1.78 -25.15
CA LEU A 436 13.66 0.77 -26.21
C LEU A 436 14.81 0.97 -27.22
N ARG A 437 15.08 2.22 -27.63
CA ARG A 437 16.13 2.58 -28.62
C ARG A 437 17.54 2.60 -28.06
N GLY A 438 17.71 2.95 -26.78
CA GLY A 438 18.99 3.28 -26.14
C GLY A 438 20.07 2.18 -26.19
N ALA A 439 19.69 0.95 -26.51
CA ALA A 439 20.64 -0.16 -26.66
C ALA A 439 21.12 -0.38 -28.11
N SER A 440 20.43 0.13 -29.14
CA SER A 440 20.87 0.01 -30.53
C SER A 440 22.04 0.94 -30.88
N GLY A 441 22.41 1.86 -29.98
CA GLY A 441 23.50 2.83 -30.18
C GLY A 441 24.78 2.57 -29.36
N SER A 442 24.85 1.48 -28.59
CA SER A 442 25.99 1.19 -27.68
C SER A 442 26.84 -0.03 -28.08
N GLY A 443 26.56 -0.65 -29.24
CA GLY A 443 27.47 -1.59 -29.90
C GLY A 443 28.21 -0.91 -31.04
N ALA A 444 29.53 -1.07 -31.11
CA ALA A 444 30.43 -0.54 -32.15
C ALA A 444 30.72 0.98 -32.15
N ARG A 445 31.47 1.44 -31.14
CA ARG A 445 32.62 2.33 -31.43
C ARG A 445 33.90 1.62 -31.00
N SER A 446 34.20 0.51 -31.69
CA SER A 446 35.58 0.04 -31.78
C SER A 446 36.32 1.02 -32.69
N ARG A 447 37.25 1.76 -32.10
CA ARG A 447 38.26 2.54 -32.83
C ARG A 447 39.19 1.54 -33.52
N ALA A 448 39.19 1.52 -34.84
CA ALA A 448 40.36 1.15 -35.65
C ALA A 448 40.39 2.08 -36.88
N PRO A 449 41.59 2.43 -37.39
CA PRO A 449 41.77 3.59 -38.25
C PRO A 449 41.47 3.30 -39.72
N ALA A 450 41.37 4.40 -40.45
CA ALA A 450 41.02 4.54 -41.86
C ALA A 450 41.68 3.54 -42.80
N ASP A 451 40.88 2.99 -43.71
CA ASP A 451 41.28 2.87 -45.11
C ASP A 451 40.07 3.03 -46.05
N THR A 452 40.40 3.58 -47.20
CA THR A 452 39.58 4.13 -48.27
C THR A 452 38.80 3.08 -49.07
N GLY A 453 37.59 3.44 -49.53
CA GLY A 453 36.85 2.62 -50.48
C GLY A 453 35.45 3.15 -50.78
N ALA A 454 35.29 3.78 -51.94
CA ALA A 454 34.02 4.22 -52.49
C ALA A 454 33.11 3.02 -52.85
N GLY A 455 31.82 3.11 -52.55
CA GLY A 455 30.85 2.08 -52.96
C GLY A 455 29.42 2.37 -52.51
N THR A 456 28.66 2.98 -53.43
CA THR A 456 27.21 2.79 -53.68
C THR A 456 26.23 2.89 -52.50
N GLY A 457 25.44 3.97 -52.52
CA GLY A 457 24.26 4.14 -51.69
C GLY A 457 23.24 3.02 -51.91
N ALA A 458 22.98 2.28 -50.83
CA ALA A 458 21.72 1.60 -50.62
C ALA A 458 20.86 2.52 -49.74
N GLU A 459 19.79 3.04 -50.32
CA GLU A 459 18.75 3.76 -49.59
C GLU A 459 18.24 2.86 -48.45
N ALA A 460 18.43 3.31 -47.22
CA ALA A 460 17.83 2.68 -46.06
C ALA A 460 16.31 2.90 -46.13
N SER A 461 15.55 1.82 -46.32
CA SER A 461 14.09 1.82 -46.21
C SER A 461 13.64 2.41 -44.87
N PRO A 462 12.78 3.46 -44.85
CA PRO A 462 12.32 4.11 -43.64
C PRO A 462 10.94 3.56 -43.22
N GLU A 463 10.85 2.28 -42.86
CA GLU A 463 9.71 1.76 -42.11
C GLU A 463 10.22 1.00 -40.90
N ALA A 464 10.80 1.74 -39.95
CA ALA A 464 10.97 1.24 -38.61
C ALA A 464 9.57 1.11 -38.00
N SER A 465 9.06 -0.11 -37.94
CA SER A 465 7.76 -0.46 -37.37
C SER A 465 7.52 0.30 -36.06
N ALA A 466 6.46 1.09 -36.01
CA ALA A 466 6.20 2.01 -34.92
C ALA A 466 5.96 1.24 -33.62
N ALA A 467 6.78 1.48 -32.60
CA ALA A 467 6.64 0.83 -31.30
C ALA A 467 5.23 1.03 -30.71
N LEU A 468 4.60 -0.08 -30.34
CA LEU A 468 3.31 -0.10 -29.65
C LEU A 468 3.52 0.13 -28.15
N LEU A 469 2.54 0.73 -27.48
CA LEU A 469 2.63 1.10 -26.06
C LEU A 469 1.60 0.36 -25.22
N VAL A 470 2.06 -0.28 -24.14
CA VAL A 470 1.22 -1.00 -23.19
C VAL A 470 1.28 -0.29 -21.84
N PRO A 471 0.15 0.20 -21.29
CA PRO A 471 0.08 0.64 -19.91
C PRO A 471 0.40 -0.48 -18.93
N LEU A 472 1.24 -0.21 -17.94
CA LEU A 472 1.60 -1.16 -16.89
C LEU A 472 0.77 -0.89 -15.63
N ASP A 473 -0.54 -1.12 -15.73
CA ASP A 473 -1.54 -0.72 -14.73
C ASP A 473 -2.16 -1.88 -13.95
N HIS A 474 -1.55 -3.07 -14.02
CA HIS A 474 -2.06 -4.27 -13.36
C HIS A 474 -2.06 -4.16 -11.82
N ASP A 475 -1.18 -3.32 -11.25
CA ASP A 475 -1.16 -2.99 -9.83
C ASP A 475 -1.57 -1.52 -9.58
N PRO A 476 -2.77 -1.28 -9.02
CA PRO A 476 -3.23 0.07 -8.68
C PRO A 476 -2.31 0.82 -7.72
N ALA A 477 -1.55 0.10 -6.89
CA ALA A 477 -0.60 0.72 -5.97
C ALA A 477 0.52 1.43 -6.74
N ALA A 478 1.01 0.83 -7.84
CA ALA A 478 2.05 1.42 -8.67
C ALA A 478 1.52 2.63 -9.45
N THR A 479 0.33 2.53 -10.03
CA THR A 479 -0.27 3.62 -10.83
C THR A 479 -0.74 4.80 -10.00
N TRP A 480 -1.08 4.60 -8.73
CA TRP A 480 -1.30 5.72 -7.80
C TRP A 480 -0.05 6.59 -7.63
N VAL A 481 1.14 5.97 -7.57
CA VAL A 481 2.42 6.71 -7.49
C VAL A 481 2.78 7.32 -8.84
N LEU A 482 2.72 6.51 -9.91
CA LEU A 482 3.08 6.88 -11.27
C LEU A 482 1.93 6.51 -12.22
N PRO A 483 1.00 7.43 -12.50
CA PRO A 483 -0.16 7.13 -13.34
C PRO A 483 0.24 6.85 -14.80
N TYR A 484 1.39 7.35 -15.23
CA TYR A 484 1.92 7.17 -16.58
C TYR A 484 3.07 6.17 -16.57
N LEU A 485 2.76 4.88 -16.41
CA LEU A 485 3.70 3.76 -16.52
C LEU A 485 3.43 3.01 -17.82
N LEU A 486 4.41 2.95 -18.71
CA LEU A 486 4.27 2.37 -20.04
C LEU A 486 5.42 1.41 -20.36
N LYS A 487 5.11 0.40 -21.17
CA LYS A 487 6.09 -0.39 -21.90
C LYS A 487 5.94 -0.18 -23.41
N ALA A 488 7.03 0.17 -24.08
CA ALA A 488 7.13 0.14 -25.52
C ALA A 488 7.57 -1.25 -25.99
N VAL A 489 6.85 -1.82 -26.95
CA VAL A 489 7.16 -3.10 -27.59
C VAL A 489 7.25 -2.92 -29.11
N ASN A 490 8.16 -3.65 -29.75
CA ASN A 490 8.15 -3.75 -31.21
C ASN A 490 7.07 -4.76 -31.60
N PRO A 491 6.29 -4.48 -32.65
CA PRO A 491 5.27 -5.42 -33.12
C PRO A 491 5.87 -6.69 -33.76
N ASP A 492 7.16 -6.69 -34.09
CA ASP A 492 7.88 -7.81 -34.70
C ASP A 492 8.63 -8.71 -33.68
N ASP A 493 8.63 -8.33 -32.39
CA ASP A 493 9.19 -9.11 -31.26
C ASP A 493 8.07 -9.88 -30.53
#